data_AF-A0A2D4HPT5-F1
#
_entry.id   AF-A0A2D4HPT5-F1
#
_cell.length_a   1.000
_cell.length_b   1.000
_cell.length_c   1.000
_cell.angle_alpha   90.00
_cell.angle_beta   90.00
_cell.angle_gamma   90.00
#
_symmetry.space_group_name_H-M   'P 1'
#
loop_
_entity.id
_entity.type
_entity.pdbx_description
1 polymer ?
#
loop_
_entity_poly.entity_id
_entity_poly.type
_entity_poly.pdbx_seq_one_letter_code
_entity_poly.pdbx_strand_id
1 'polypeptide(L)'
;VAIIARENLCPCRIPAPEIVGCESLLLKLDSRVQLGLLLTYLPPSCIATALPALLEVIAGLAVEFPRLMVLGDFNLPSLGEPSDAAQEFMASMTTMDLTQV
;
A
#
# COMPACT_ATOMS: atom_id res chain seq x y z
N VAL A 1 -4.89 0.61 11.60
CA VAL A 1 -4.34 1.87 10.99
C VAL A 1 -5.38 2.99 10.92
N ALA A 2 -4.96 4.26 10.77
CA ALA A 2 -5.88 5.41 10.66
C ALA A 2 -5.34 6.52 9.74
N ILE A 3 -6.24 7.28 9.11
CA ILE A 3 -5.92 8.47 8.30
C ILE A 3 -6.71 9.66 8.81
N ILE A 4 -6.02 10.78 9.00
CA ILE A 4 -6.62 12.05 9.36
C ILE A 4 -6.53 12.95 8.13
N ALA A 5 -7.69 13.35 7.61
CA ALA A 5 -7.78 14.18 6.42
C ALA A 5 -8.49 15.50 6.75
N ARG A 6 -8.06 16.57 6.08
CA ARG A 6 -8.80 17.84 6.12
C ARG A 6 -10.09 17.70 5.31
N GLU A 7 -11.17 18.30 5.80
CA GLU A 7 -12.51 18.20 5.21
C GLU A 7 -12.55 18.68 3.74
N ASN A 8 -11.75 19.68 3.39
CA ASN A 8 -11.67 20.23 2.04
C ASN A 8 -11.03 19.29 0.99
N LEU A 9 -10.48 18.14 1.41
CA LEU A 9 -9.92 17.13 0.51
C LEU A 9 -10.96 16.11 0.03
N CYS A 10 -12.20 16.22 0.52
CA CYS A 10 -13.32 15.32 0.17
C CYS A 10 -12.93 13.83 0.21
N PRO A 11 -12.40 13.32 1.34
CA PRO A 11 -11.96 11.93 1.43
C PRO A 11 -13.15 10.98 1.36
N CYS A 12 -13.09 9.99 0.47
CA CYS A 12 -14.06 8.93 0.40
C CYS A 12 -13.41 7.61 0.82
N ARG A 13 -13.86 7.04 1.94
CA ARG A 13 -13.43 5.70 2.33
C ARG A 13 -14.14 4.68 1.47
N ILE A 14 -13.36 3.81 0.85
CA ILE A 14 -13.85 2.66 0.10
C ILE A 14 -13.44 1.37 0.82
N PRO A 15 -14.10 0.23 0.54
CA PRO A 15 -13.70 -1.04 1.11
C PRO A 15 -12.23 -1.31 0.85
N ALA A 16 -11.48 -1.57 1.93
CA ALA A 16 -10.09 -1.99 1.80
C ALA A 16 -10.05 -3.50 1.54
N PRO A 17 -9.10 -3.99 0.75
CA PRO A 17 -8.90 -5.42 0.56
C PRO A 17 -8.55 -6.09 1.89
N GLU A 18 -9.26 -7.17 2.21
CA GLU A 18 -9.02 -7.95 3.42
C GLU A 18 -7.87 -8.92 3.19
N ILE A 19 -6.74 -8.67 3.85
CA ILE A 19 -5.56 -9.53 3.81
C ILE A 19 -5.31 -10.04 5.23
N VAL A 20 -5.31 -11.36 5.40
CA VAL A 20 -5.05 -11.98 6.71
C VAL A 20 -3.65 -11.59 7.18
N GLY A 21 -3.56 -11.05 8.40
CA GLY A 21 -2.30 -10.61 8.99
C GLY A 21 -1.83 -9.24 8.51
N CYS A 22 -2.64 -8.47 7.78
CA CYS A 22 -2.39 -7.08 7.44
C CYS A 22 -3.55 -6.20 7.92
N GLU A 23 -3.24 -5.01 8.40
CA GLU A 23 -4.25 -3.97 8.59
C GLU A 23 -4.16 -2.97 7.45
N SER A 24 -5.28 -2.71 6.77
CA SER A 24 -5.31 -1.80 5.63
C SER A 24 -6.48 -0.82 5.72
N LEU A 25 -6.30 0.36 5.13
CA LEU A 25 -7.35 1.34 4.91
C LEU A 25 -7.14 1.99 3.55
N LEU A 26 -8.19 1.96 2.72
CA LEU A 26 -8.18 2.53 1.39
C LEU A 26 -9.06 3.78 1.34
N LEU A 27 -8.47 4.89 0.91
CA LEU A 27 -9.15 6.14 0.64
C LEU A 27 -9.05 6.49 -0.83
N LYS A 28 -10.12 7.07 -1.36
CA LYS A 28 -10.12 7.82 -2.61
C LYS A 28 -10.17 9.31 -2.28
N LEU A 29 -9.18 10.06 -2.77
CA LEU A 29 -9.10 11.51 -2.66
C LEU A 29 -9.44 12.14 -4.02
N ASP A 30 -10.33 13.11 -4.00
CA ASP A 30 -10.74 13.93 -5.17
C ASP A 30 -11.27 13.12 -6.37
N SER A 31 -12.55 13.33 -6.72
CA SER A 31 -13.17 12.65 -7.87
C SER A 31 -12.55 13.02 -9.22
N ARG A 32 -11.88 14.18 -9.33
CA ARG A 32 -11.27 14.64 -10.59
C ARG A 32 -9.92 14.01 -10.87
N VAL A 33 -9.14 13.81 -9.81
CA VAL A 33 -7.74 13.37 -9.89
C VAL A 33 -7.60 11.87 -9.61
N GLN A 34 -8.64 11.24 -9.04
CA GLN A 34 -8.72 9.80 -8.76
C GLN A 34 -7.49 9.26 -8.02
N LEU A 35 -7.03 10.02 -7.01
CA LEU A 35 -5.91 9.60 -6.17
C LEU A 35 -6.39 8.51 -5.22
N GLY A 36 -5.87 7.30 -5.38
CA GLY A 36 -6.03 6.21 -4.43
C GLY A 36 -4.95 6.30 -3.36
N LEU A 37 -5.31 6.11 -2.11
CA LEU A 37 -4.36 6.05 -0.99
C LEU A 37 -4.63 4.79 -0.18
N LEU A 38 -3.70 3.84 -0.27
CA LEU A 38 -3.68 2.63 0.54
C LEU A 38 -2.72 2.84 1.71
N LEU A 39 -3.25 2.86 2.94
CA LEU A 39 -2.45 2.84 4.16
C LEU A 39 -2.43 1.41 4.71
N THR A 40 -1.26 0.81 4.85
CA THR A 40 -1.09 -0.57 5.31
C THR A 40 -0.14 -0.65 6.49
N TYR A 41 -0.46 -1.52 7.44
CA TYR A 41 0.47 -2.00 8.46
C TYR A 41 0.62 -3.51 8.29
N LEU A 42 1.86 -3.94 8.02
CA LEU A 42 2.24 -5.34 7.95
C LEU A 42 3.06 -5.67 9.21
N PRO A 43 2.50 -6.43 10.16
CA PRO A 43 3.22 -6.87 11.35
C PRO A 43 4.46 -7.69 10.98
N PRO A 44 5.57 -7.56 11.72
CA PRO A 44 6.81 -8.28 11.43
C PRO A 44 6.64 -9.80 11.45
N SER A 45 5.72 -10.32 12.27
CA SER A 45 5.40 -11.76 12.36
C SER A 45 4.67 -12.32 11.14
N CYS A 46 4.14 -11.47 10.26
CA CYS A 46 3.27 -11.86 9.16
C CYS A 46 3.88 -11.59 7.78
N ILE A 47 5.10 -11.04 7.71
CA ILE A 47 5.74 -10.64 6.43
C ILE A 47 5.73 -11.79 5.42
N ALA A 48 6.25 -12.96 5.79
CA ALA A 48 6.37 -14.10 4.87
C ALA A 48 5.01 -14.58 4.31
N THR A 49 3.93 -14.45 5.09
CA THR A 49 2.60 -14.97 4.70
C THR A 49 1.71 -13.93 4.03
N ALA A 50 1.83 -12.67 4.42
CA ALA A 50 0.91 -11.62 4.01
C ALA A 50 1.49 -10.68 2.93
N LEU A 51 2.82 -10.60 2.80
CA LEU A 51 3.47 -9.77 1.77
C LEU A 51 3.08 -10.17 0.33
N PRO A 52 3.03 -11.46 -0.06
CA PRO A 52 2.64 -11.83 -1.42
C PRO A 52 1.20 -11.40 -1.75
N ALA A 53 0.25 -11.66 -0.85
CA ALA A 53 -1.14 -11.25 -1.01
C ALA A 53 -1.29 -9.72 -1.05
N LEU A 54 -0.49 -9.01 -0.25
CA LEU A 54 -0.45 -7.55 -0.27
C LEU A 54 0.04 -7.00 -1.61
N LEU A 55 1.08 -7.59 -2.20
CA LEU A 55 1.59 -7.19 -3.51
C LEU A 55 0.55 -7.44 -4.63
N GLU A 56 -0.16 -8.56 -4.60
CA GLU A 56 -1.25 -8.84 -5.56
C GLU A 56 -2.37 -7.80 -5.46
N VAL A 57 -2.76 -7.45 -4.24
CA VAL A 57 -3.73 -6.39 -3.98
C VAL A 57 -3.25 -5.04 -4.51
N ILE A 58 -2.00 -4.66 -4.24
CA ILE A 58 -1.44 -3.38 -4.72
C ILE A 58 -1.43 -3.36 -6.25
N ALA A 59 -1.09 -4.47 -6.91
CA ALA A 59 -1.13 -4.57 -8.38
C ALA A 59 -2.54 -4.32 -8.93
N GLY A 60 -3.57 -4.93 -8.33
CA GLY A 60 -4.96 -4.69 -8.72
C GLY A 60 -5.38 -3.23 -8.52
N LEU A 61 -4.99 -2.63 -7.40
CA LEU A 61 -5.27 -1.22 -7.10
C LEU A 61 -4.51 -0.26 -8.02
N ALA A 62 -3.30 -0.59 -8.45
CA ALA A 62 -2.52 0.24 -9.38
C ALA A 62 -3.21 0.33 -10.75
N VAL A 63 -3.94 -0.72 -11.16
CA VAL A 63 -4.77 -0.69 -12.37
C VAL A 63 -6.04 0.16 -12.17
N GLU A 64 -6.68 0.06 -11.00
CA GLU A 64 -7.91 0.81 -10.71
C GLU A 64 -7.64 2.30 -10.44
N PHE A 65 -6.51 2.63 -9.83
CA PHE A 65 -6.12 3.98 -9.42
C PHE A 65 -4.81 4.37 -10.13
N PRO A 66 -4.89 5.07 -11.28
CA PRO A 66 -3.71 5.52 -12.03
C PRO A 66 -2.76 6.39 -11.22
N ARG A 67 -3.25 6.97 -10.11
CA ARG A 67 -2.45 7.68 -9.12
C ARG A 67 -2.66 6.98 -7.77
N LEU A 68 -2.00 5.86 -7.57
CA LEU A 68 -2.01 5.15 -6.30
C LEU A 68 -0.82 5.60 -5.44
N MET A 69 -1.09 5.96 -4.19
CA MET A 69 -0.10 6.09 -3.14
C MET A 69 -0.26 4.93 -2.18
N VAL A 70 0.82 4.16 -2.01
CA VAL A 70 0.90 3.12 -0.99
C VAL A 70 1.78 3.63 0.13
N LEU A 71 1.22 3.72 1.32
CA LEU A 71 1.87 4.20 2.52
C LEU A 71 1.76 3.15 3.61
N GLY A 72 2.73 3.09 4.50
CA GLY A 72 2.66 2.12 5.57
C GLY A 72 3.97 1.85 6.25
N ASP A 73 3.85 1.08 7.33
CA ASP A 73 4.97 0.39 7.92
C ASP A 73 4.88 -1.09 7.52
N PHE A 74 5.78 -1.49 6.63
CA PHE A 74 5.86 -2.85 6.13
C PHE A 74 6.74 -3.76 6.99
N ASN A 75 7.45 -3.20 7.99
CA ASN A 75 8.44 -3.90 8.81
C ASN A 75 9.52 -4.65 8.00
N LEU A 76 9.78 -4.22 6.75
CA LEU A 76 10.83 -4.78 5.91
C LEU A 76 12.20 -4.24 6.38
N PRO A 77 13.25 -5.09 6.44
CA PRO A 77 14.59 -4.65 6.79
C PRO A 77 15.06 -3.49 5.89
N SER A 78 15.73 -2.50 6.48
CA SER A 78 16.24 -1.34 5.74
C SER A 78 17.20 -1.77 4.63
N LEU A 79 17.21 -1.01 3.52
CA LEU A 79 18.04 -1.24 2.32
C LEU A 79 19.55 -1.48 2.55
N GLY A 80 20.07 -1.20 3.75
CA GLY A 80 21.48 -1.39 4.11
C GLY A 80 21.90 -2.85 4.35
N GLU A 81 20.96 -3.74 4.63
CA GLU A 81 21.19 -5.19 4.76
C GLU A 81 20.14 -5.86 3.85
N PRO A 82 20.51 -6.40 2.68
CA PRO A 82 19.56 -6.87 1.69
C PRO A 82 18.85 -8.12 2.22
N SER A 83 17.64 -7.92 2.75
CA SER A 83 16.68 -9.00 2.91
C SER A 83 15.99 -9.23 1.57
N ASP A 84 15.97 -10.48 1.11
CA ASP A 84 15.30 -10.89 -0.14
C ASP A 84 13.89 -10.30 -0.27
N ALA A 85 13.13 -10.26 0.83
CA ALA A 85 11.77 -9.72 0.86
C ALA A 85 11.70 -8.21 0.59
N ALA A 86 12.67 -7.43 1.06
CA ALA A 86 12.70 -5.98 0.81
C ALA A 86 13.04 -5.69 -0.66
N GLN A 87 13.96 -6.46 -1.24
CA GLN A 87 14.32 -6.33 -2.65
C GLN A 87 13.17 -6.77 -3.57
N GLU A 88 12.51 -7.89 -3.26
CA GLU A 88 11.35 -8.37 -4.00
C GLU A 88 10.19 -7.37 -3.91
N PHE A 89 9.94 -6.80 -2.73
CA PHE A 89 8.95 -5.74 -2.56
C PHE A 89 9.26 -4.55 -3.45
N MET A 90 10.48 -4.02 -3.41
CA MET A 90 10.88 -2.86 -4.23
C MET A 90 10.81 -3.17 -5.73
N ALA A 91 11.23 -4.36 -6.15
CA ALA A 91 11.12 -4.80 -7.53
C ALA A 91 9.65 -4.85 -7.98
N SER A 92 8.77 -5.41 -7.14
CA SER A 92 7.33 -5.48 -7.40
C SER A 92 6.68 -4.10 -7.46
N MET A 93 7.06 -3.17 -6.57
CA MET A 93 6.56 -1.79 -6.63
C MET A 93 7.01 -1.09 -7.93
N THR A 94 8.26 -1.32 -8.33
CA THR A 94 8.80 -0.77 -9.59
C THR A 94 8.09 -1.33 -10.82
N THR A 95 7.75 -2.62 -10.84
CA THR A 95 6.98 -3.20 -11.96
C THR A 95 5.56 -2.67 -12.06
N MET A 96 4.99 -2.18 -10.94
CA MET A 96 3.70 -1.51 -10.87
C MET A 96 3.77 0.00 -11.17
N ASP A 97 4.94 0.50 -11.61
CA ASP A 97 5.22 1.92 -11.85
C ASP A 97 5.04 2.80 -10.59
N LEU A 98 5.14 2.19 -9.40
CA LEU A 98 5.10 2.87 -8.11
C LEU A 98 6.52 3.25 -7.71
N THR A 99 6.74 4.56 -7.57
CA THR A 99 8.05 5.11 -7.18
C THR A 99 8.06 5.50 -5.71
N GLN A 100 9.19 5.26 -5.05
CA GLN A 100 9.43 5.75 -3.70
C GLN A 100 9.65 7.27 -3.76
N VAL A 101 8.95 8.00 -2.89
CA VAL A 101 9.06 9.46 -2.73
C VAL A 101 9.78 9.78 -1.43
#